data_AF-A3TV59-F1
#
_entry.id   AF-A3TV59-F1
#
_cell.length_a   1.000
_cell.length_b   1.000
_cell.length_c   1.000
_cell.angle_alpha   90.00
_cell.angle_beta   90.00
_cell.angle_gamma   90.00
#
_symmetry.space_group_name_H-M   'P 1'
#
loop_
_entity.id
_entity.type
_entity.pdbx_description
1 polymer ?
#
loop_
_entity_poly.entity_id
_entity_poly.type
_entity_poly.pdbx_seq_one_letter_code
_entity_poly.pdbx_strand_id
1 'polypeptide(L)'
;MRLTCPNCDAEYEVPDEVIPAAGRDVQCSNCGDTWYQYHPDHMPDEDAQDGADLPEAPEPAREPSFRPDPEADDDIDDDGWSDEDETGVSDALPSPEAGDALPEEQQPLRRRPLSPEVKSILQEEAVYEERARAGAPLESQPDLGLGEPEPDRGRQAREIAAESRLARVRADADAAQHPPQEPEPQEAGESRRNLLPDIEEINSTLRRKGDPARRAEDRSGRAAAQEQRLGFRRGFVAVIVLAVLMTIIYLQAPQLADAVPALAGPLEAYVAGVDDGRMWLDEKAETLAERLDAMSDETAPDQ
;
A
#
# COMPACT_ATOMS: atom_id res chain seq x y z
N MET A 1 -7.23 7.63 -22.39
CA MET A 1 -6.13 6.63 -22.34
C MET A 1 -6.62 5.26 -21.86
N ARG A 2 -5.91 4.19 -22.19
CA ARG A 2 -6.17 2.81 -21.74
C ARG A 2 -5.15 2.39 -20.68
N LEU A 3 -5.62 1.87 -19.56
CA LEU A 3 -4.82 1.45 -18.42
C LEU A 3 -4.93 -0.06 -18.22
N THR A 4 -3.81 -0.71 -17.94
CA THR A 4 -3.76 -2.15 -17.66
C THR A 4 -3.18 -2.38 -16.28
N CYS A 5 -3.90 -3.12 -15.44
CA CYS A 5 -3.44 -3.44 -14.10
C CYS A 5 -2.27 -4.44 -14.15
N PRO A 6 -1.12 -4.16 -13.51
CA PRO A 6 0.05 -5.04 -13.56
C PRO A 6 -0.09 -6.34 -12.75
N ASN A 7 -1.15 -6.48 -11.93
CA ASN A 7 -1.36 -7.68 -11.11
C ASN A 7 -2.39 -8.66 -11.67
N CYS A 8 -3.44 -8.17 -12.34
CA CYS A 8 -4.54 -9.03 -12.79
C CYS A 8 -4.98 -8.79 -14.25
N ASP A 9 -4.19 -8.05 -15.02
CA ASP A 9 -4.41 -7.76 -16.45
C ASP A 9 -5.78 -7.19 -16.80
N ALA A 10 -6.46 -6.60 -15.81
CA ALA A 10 -7.72 -5.91 -16.03
C ALA A 10 -7.47 -4.61 -16.79
N GLU A 11 -8.36 -4.33 -17.74
CA GLU A 11 -8.27 -3.17 -18.62
C GLU A 11 -9.31 -2.13 -18.26
N TYR A 12 -8.89 -0.86 -18.24
CA TYR A 12 -9.73 0.28 -17.92
C TYR A 12 -9.56 1.38 -18.96
N GLU A 13 -10.68 1.88 -19.46
CA GLU A 13 -10.72 3.08 -20.29
C GLU A 13 -10.99 4.28 -19.40
N VAL A 14 -10.03 5.20 -19.36
CA VAL A 14 -10.03 6.35 -18.45
C VAL A 14 -9.75 7.62 -19.26
N PRO A 15 -10.58 8.67 -19.15
CA PRO A 15 -10.31 9.94 -19.81
C PRO A 15 -8.99 10.56 -19.34
N ASP A 16 -8.27 11.24 -20.22
CA ASP A 16 -6.94 11.78 -19.88
C ASP A 16 -7.04 12.86 -18.79
N GLU A 17 -8.16 13.60 -18.74
CA GLU A 17 -8.45 14.65 -17.77
C GLU A 17 -8.41 14.21 -16.30
N VAL A 18 -8.61 12.91 -16.00
CA VAL A 18 -8.62 12.42 -14.60
C VAL A 18 -7.24 12.01 -14.09
N ILE A 19 -6.24 11.97 -14.97
CA ILE A 19 -4.83 11.79 -14.62
C ILE A 19 -4.17 13.18 -14.74
N PRO A 20 -3.75 13.83 -13.64
CA PRO A 20 -3.06 15.10 -13.72
C PRO A 20 -1.73 14.97 -14.48
N ALA A 21 -1.23 16.07 -15.05
CA ALA A 21 0.08 16.11 -15.74
C ALA A 21 1.23 15.61 -14.86
N ALA A 22 1.16 15.83 -13.54
CA ALA A 22 2.13 15.31 -12.59
C ALA A 22 2.11 13.78 -12.45
N GLY A 23 1.08 13.08 -12.94
CA GLY A 23 0.79 11.68 -12.67
C GLY A 23 -0.09 11.50 -11.42
N ARG A 24 -0.61 10.28 -11.22
CA ARG A 24 -1.46 9.92 -10.07
C ARG A 24 -1.41 8.44 -9.75
N ASP A 25 -1.55 8.11 -8.47
CA ASP A 25 -1.83 6.75 -8.00
C ASP A 25 -3.24 6.30 -8.40
N VAL A 26 -3.32 5.22 -9.16
CA VAL A 26 -4.56 4.58 -9.59
C VAL A 26 -4.72 3.22 -8.91
N GLN A 27 -5.96 2.87 -8.55
CA GLN A 27 -6.27 1.60 -7.88
C GLN A 27 -7.15 0.73 -8.78
N CYS A 28 -6.75 -0.52 -8.98
CA CYS A 28 -7.53 -1.51 -9.71
C CYS A 28 -8.81 -1.84 -8.94
N SER A 29 -9.98 -1.75 -9.59
CA SER A 29 -11.25 -2.15 -8.97
C SER A 29 -11.42 -3.67 -8.82
N ASN A 30 -10.66 -4.47 -9.58
CA ASN A 30 -10.77 -5.93 -9.59
C ASN A 30 -9.92 -6.61 -8.49
N CYS A 31 -8.63 -6.25 -8.38
CA CYS A 31 -7.71 -6.83 -7.39
C CYS A 31 -7.34 -5.89 -6.24
N GLY A 32 -7.55 -4.57 -6.41
CA GLY A 32 -7.25 -3.56 -5.41
C GLY A 32 -5.78 -3.17 -5.30
N ASP A 33 -4.95 -3.51 -6.29
CA ASP A 33 -3.57 -3.01 -6.38
C ASP A 33 -3.53 -1.56 -6.81
N THR A 34 -2.63 -0.81 -6.19
CA THR A 34 -2.38 0.59 -6.50
C THR A 34 -1.05 0.73 -7.21
N TRP A 35 -1.02 1.39 -8.36
CA TRP A 35 0.20 1.72 -9.07
C TRP A 35 0.18 3.18 -9.51
N TYR A 36 1.36 3.72 -9.79
CA TYR A 36 1.52 5.09 -10.25
C TYR A 36 1.37 5.17 -11.77
N GLN A 37 0.53 6.09 -12.25
CA GLN A 37 0.32 6.31 -13.67
C GLN A 37 0.73 7.71 -14.08
N TYR A 38 1.63 7.80 -15.07
CA TYR A 38 1.98 9.06 -15.73
C TYR A 38 0.91 9.49 -16.73
N HIS A 39 0.76 10.80 -16.91
CA HIS A 39 -0.05 11.34 -17.99
C HIS A 39 0.64 11.08 -19.33
N PRO A 40 -0.11 10.74 -20.40
CA PRO A 40 0.48 10.44 -21.71
C PRO A 40 1.37 11.55 -22.27
N ASP A 41 1.08 12.82 -21.95
CA ASP A 41 1.89 13.96 -22.41
C ASP A 41 3.10 14.29 -21.50
N HIS A 42 3.24 13.64 -20.34
CA HIS A 42 4.32 13.86 -19.37
C HIS A 42 4.90 12.51 -18.91
N MET A 43 5.33 11.71 -19.88
CA MET A 43 6.17 10.53 -19.60
C MET A 43 7.59 11.02 -19.34
N PRO A 44 8.28 10.54 -18.27
CA PRO A 44 9.70 10.84 -18.10
C PRO A 44 10.47 10.26 -19.29
N ASP A 45 11.32 11.08 -19.92
CA ASP A 45 12.18 10.65 -21.02
C ASP A 45 12.97 9.40 -20.60
N GLU A 46 12.96 8.36 -21.45
CA GLU A 46 13.65 7.09 -21.22
C GLU A 46 15.17 7.30 -20.98
N ASP A 47 15.72 8.43 -21.43
CA ASP A 47 17.11 8.86 -21.24
C ASP A 47 17.45 9.29 -19.79
N ALA A 48 16.46 9.48 -18.91
CA ALA A 48 16.69 9.84 -17.50
C ALA A 48 16.87 8.62 -16.57
N GLN A 49 16.71 7.40 -17.08
CA GLN A 49 16.90 6.16 -16.31
C GLN A 49 18.32 5.58 -16.42
N ASP A 50 19.13 6.06 -17.38
CA ASP A 50 20.54 5.63 -17.59
C ASP A 50 21.58 6.69 -17.19
N GLY A 51 21.16 7.85 -16.67
CA GLY A 51 22.04 9.01 -16.41
C GLY A 51 22.30 9.36 -14.94
N ALA A 52 21.74 8.63 -13.98
CA ALA A 52 22.09 8.80 -12.58
C ALA A 52 23.33 7.97 -12.25
N ASP A 53 24.48 8.64 -12.27
CA ASP A 53 25.76 8.21 -11.68
C ASP A 53 25.51 7.65 -10.26
N LEU A 54 25.26 6.34 -10.16
CA LEU A 54 25.32 5.63 -8.88
C LEU A 54 26.79 5.63 -8.46
N PRO A 55 27.16 6.16 -7.28
CA PRO A 55 28.50 5.92 -6.76
C PRO A 55 28.66 4.41 -6.61
N GLU A 56 29.73 3.90 -7.23
CA GLU A 56 30.12 2.49 -7.25
C GLU A 56 29.99 1.88 -5.85
N ALA A 57 29.05 0.94 -5.69
CA ALA A 57 28.87 0.21 -4.46
C ALA A 57 30.17 -0.56 -4.15
N PRO A 58 30.74 -0.45 -2.94
CA PRO A 58 31.94 -1.20 -2.60
C PRO A 58 31.64 -2.70 -2.68
N GLU A 59 32.54 -3.44 -3.33
CA GLU A 59 32.50 -4.90 -3.49
C GLU A 59 32.12 -5.59 -2.16
N PRO A 60 31.25 -6.62 -2.17
CA PRO A 60 30.86 -7.30 -0.95
C PRO A 60 32.09 -8.00 -0.34
N ALA A 61 32.58 -7.44 0.76
CA ALA A 61 33.53 -8.09 1.62
C ALA A 61 32.94 -9.43 2.09
N ARG A 62 33.62 -10.50 1.67
CA ARG A 62 33.43 -11.90 2.07
C ARG A 62 33.05 -12.03 3.55
N GLU A 63 31.81 -12.44 3.82
CA GLU A 63 31.37 -12.81 5.16
C GLU A 63 32.21 -13.98 5.71
N PRO A 64 32.65 -13.94 6.98
CA PRO A 64 33.36 -15.06 7.59
C PRO A 64 32.39 -16.22 7.81
N SER A 65 32.64 -17.33 7.12
CA SER A 65 31.97 -18.61 7.32
C SER A 65 32.23 -19.13 8.73
N PHE A 66 31.23 -19.14 9.60
CA PHE A 66 31.23 -19.96 10.81
C PHE A 66 31.02 -21.42 10.40
N ARG A 67 32.07 -22.23 10.50
CA ARG A 67 31.97 -23.69 10.55
C ARG A 67 31.89 -24.11 12.02
N PRO A 68 30.88 -24.88 12.46
CA PRO A 68 31.00 -25.62 13.71
C PRO A 68 31.97 -26.79 13.51
N ASP A 69 32.97 -26.84 14.37
CA ASP A 69 33.96 -27.90 14.48
C ASP A 69 33.32 -29.16 15.11
N PRO A 70 33.51 -30.37 14.57
CA PRO A 70 32.98 -31.59 15.16
C PRO A 70 34.09 -32.33 15.91
N GLU A 71 33.98 -32.47 17.23
CA GLU A 71 34.51 -33.62 18.00
C GLU A 71 34.19 -33.46 19.50
N ALA A 72 33.31 -34.33 20.03
CA ALA A 72 33.50 -35.07 21.29
C ALA A 72 32.26 -35.92 21.57
N ASP A 73 32.43 -37.24 21.39
CA ASP A 73 31.66 -38.33 21.96
C ASP A 73 31.36 -38.14 23.46
N ASP A 74 30.16 -38.52 23.88
CA ASP A 74 29.99 -39.38 25.06
C ASP A 74 28.65 -40.14 24.94
N ASP A 75 28.80 -41.46 24.96
CA ASP A 75 27.78 -42.52 24.94
C ASP A 75 26.68 -42.34 26.00
N ILE A 76 25.40 -42.62 25.64
CA ILE A 76 24.48 -43.43 26.47
C ILE A 76 23.54 -44.23 25.54
N ASP A 77 23.66 -45.55 25.67
CA ASP A 77 22.83 -46.64 25.12
C ASP A 77 21.36 -46.65 25.61
N ASP A 78 20.58 -47.49 24.92
CA ASP A 78 19.38 -48.20 25.40
C ASP A 78 18.12 -47.31 25.55
N ASP A 79 16.93 -47.63 25.07
CA ASP A 79 16.30 -48.89 24.70
C ASP A 79 15.09 -48.56 23.80
N GLY A 80 14.81 -49.42 22.82
CA GLY A 80 13.60 -49.30 21.99
C GLY A 80 12.45 -50.07 22.60
N TRP A 81 11.24 -49.51 22.62
CA TRP A 81 10.01 -50.29 22.70
C TRP A 81 8.90 -49.68 21.83
N SER A 82 8.39 -50.56 20.98
CA SER A 82 7.32 -50.44 19.99
C SER A 82 5.91 -50.47 20.61
N ASP A 83 4.99 -49.87 19.85
CA ASP A 83 3.59 -50.26 19.57
C ASP A 83 2.58 -50.61 20.70
N GLU A 84 1.34 -50.18 20.40
CA GLU A 84 0.04 -50.78 20.77
C GLU A 84 -0.71 -50.36 22.06
N ASP A 85 -1.96 -49.92 21.79
CA ASP A 85 -3.22 -50.23 22.47
C ASP A 85 -3.83 -49.37 23.61
N GLU A 86 -4.94 -48.73 23.20
CA GLU A 86 -6.31 -48.78 23.78
C GLU A 86 -6.66 -48.34 25.22
N THR A 87 -7.88 -47.77 25.27
CA THR A 87 -8.74 -47.46 26.44
C THR A 87 -8.38 -46.19 27.21
N GLY A 88 -9.27 -45.29 27.65
CA GLY A 88 -10.72 -45.22 27.62
C GLY A 88 -11.16 -44.23 28.72
N VAL A 89 -12.02 -43.27 28.34
CA VAL A 89 -13.09 -42.68 29.18
C VAL A 89 -12.75 -41.72 30.35
N SER A 90 -13.43 -40.55 30.26
CA SER A 90 -14.05 -39.75 31.34
C SER A 90 -13.23 -38.69 32.09
N ASP A 91 -13.54 -37.44 31.75
CA ASP A 91 -14.06 -36.37 32.64
C ASP A 91 -13.26 -35.98 33.89
N ALA A 92 -12.63 -34.79 33.84
CA ALA A 92 -12.85 -33.72 34.82
C ALA A 92 -11.83 -32.58 34.60
N LEU A 93 -12.30 -31.42 34.15
CA LEU A 93 -11.58 -30.15 34.30
C LEU A 93 -11.69 -29.68 35.76
N PRO A 94 -10.60 -29.18 36.35
CA PRO A 94 -10.71 -28.10 37.32
C PRO A 94 -10.14 -26.80 36.73
N SER A 95 -11.06 -25.85 36.57
CA SER A 95 -10.80 -24.42 36.37
C SER A 95 -10.10 -23.83 37.60
N PRO A 96 -8.95 -23.13 37.47
CA PRO A 96 -8.50 -22.23 38.53
C PRO A 96 -9.20 -20.88 38.39
N GLU A 97 -9.65 -20.41 39.55
CA GLU A 97 -10.49 -19.25 39.78
C GLU A 97 -9.87 -17.92 39.34
N ALA A 98 -10.78 -16.99 39.05
CA ALA A 98 -10.54 -15.62 38.64
C ALA A 98 -9.71 -14.84 39.68
N GLY A 99 -8.52 -14.41 39.27
CA GLY A 99 -7.87 -13.23 39.82
C GLY A 99 -8.26 -12.00 38.99
N ASP A 100 -8.89 -11.02 39.63
CA ASP A 100 -9.12 -9.68 39.10
C ASP A 100 -7.81 -9.07 38.55
N ALA A 101 -7.65 -9.10 37.23
CA ALA A 101 -6.63 -8.34 36.52
C ALA A 101 -7.35 -7.28 35.67
N LEU A 102 -7.38 -6.05 36.20
CA LEU A 102 -7.78 -4.85 35.48
C LEU A 102 -6.98 -4.74 34.16
N PRO A 103 -7.58 -4.30 33.04
CA PRO A 103 -6.86 -4.09 31.80
C PRO A 103 -5.76 -3.03 31.99
N GLU A 104 -4.50 -3.42 31.82
CA GLU A 104 -3.37 -2.49 31.82
C GLU A 104 -3.59 -1.37 30.79
N GLU A 105 -3.65 -0.13 31.29
CA GLU A 105 -3.62 1.09 30.50
C GLU A 105 -2.35 1.08 29.62
N GLN A 106 -2.55 1.04 28.30
CA GLN A 106 -1.48 1.18 27.33
C GLN A 106 -0.83 2.56 27.49
N GLN A 107 0.35 2.59 28.11
CA GLN A 107 1.12 3.82 28.29
C GLN A 107 1.40 4.46 26.91
N PRO A 108 1.25 5.79 26.76
CA PRO A 108 1.51 6.45 25.49
C PRO A 108 2.98 6.28 25.12
N LEU A 109 3.24 5.70 23.93
CA LEU A 109 4.58 5.56 23.37
C LEU A 109 5.31 6.91 23.40
N ARG A 110 6.30 7.05 24.29
CA ARG A 110 7.12 8.27 24.36
C ARG A 110 7.96 8.36 23.09
N ARG A 111 7.63 9.31 22.22
CA ARG A 111 8.43 9.61 21.02
C ARG A 111 9.84 10.01 21.45
N ARG A 112 10.85 9.35 20.87
CA ARG A 112 12.26 9.66 21.15
C ARG A 112 12.56 11.07 20.64
N PRO A 113 13.17 11.97 21.44
CA PRO A 113 13.59 13.26 20.92
C PRO A 113 14.67 13.06 19.85
N LEU A 114 14.54 13.75 18.71
CA LEU A 114 15.55 13.74 17.64
C LEU A 114 16.89 14.27 18.18
N SER A 115 17.99 13.64 17.76
CA SER A 115 19.35 14.07 18.12
C SER A 115 19.62 15.50 17.60
N PRO A 116 20.50 16.27 18.27
CA PRO A 116 20.78 17.66 17.89
C PRO A 116 21.33 17.79 16.46
N GLU A 117 22.08 16.79 15.98
CA GLU A 117 22.64 16.75 14.63
C GLU A 117 21.57 16.55 13.55
N VAL A 118 20.57 15.70 13.79
CA VAL A 118 19.44 15.53 12.87
C VAL A 118 18.58 16.81 12.82
N LYS A 119 18.46 17.52 13.93
CA LYS A 119 17.75 18.81 13.96
C LYS A 119 18.48 19.88 13.14
N SER A 120 19.81 19.95 13.20
CA SER A 120 20.56 20.91 12.39
C SER A 120 20.43 20.61 10.91
N ILE A 121 20.45 19.34 10.50
CA ILE A 121 20.24 18.94 9.10
C ILE A 121 18.82 19.32 8.65
N LEU A 122 17.78 19.02 9.44
CA LEU A 122 16.40 19.37 9.08
C LEU A 122 16.16 20.89 9.02
N GLN A 123 16.87 21.68 9.85
CA GLN A 123 16.81 23.13 9.79
C GLN A 123 17.52 23.68 8.56
N GLU A 124 18.67 23.12 8.21
CA GLU A 124 19.42 23.50 7.01
C GLU A 124 18.63 23.20 5.73
N GLU A 125 18.02 22.02 5.64
CA GLU A 125 17.11 21.64 4.55
C GLU A 125 15.87 22.55 4.48
N ALA A 126 15.27 22.88 5.63
CA ALA A 126 14.12 23.79 5.65
C ALA A 126 14.46 25.19 5.10
N VAL A 127 15.65 25.71 5.46
CA VAL A 127 16.13 27.00 4.95
C VAL A 127 16.49 26.91 3.47
N TYR A 128 17.04 25.79 3.00
CA TYR A 128 17.34 25.55 1.60
C TYR A 128 16.05 25.53 0.76
N GLU A 129 15.03 24.79 1.19
CA GLU A 129 13.71 24.73 0.57
C GLU A 129 13.00 26.09 0.57
N GLU A 130 13.08 26.86 1.66
CA GLU A 130 12.50 28.20 1.73
C GLU A 130 13.14 29.15 0.72
N ARG A 131 14.46 29.07 0.53
CA ARG A 131 15.15 29.83 -0.53
C ARG A 131 14.77 29.37 -1.93
N ALA A 132 14.62 28.06 -2.15
CA ALA A 132 14.18 27.50 -3.41
C ALA A 132 12.76 27.99 -3.76
N ARG A 133 11.86 28.05 -2.78
CA ARG A 133 10.51 28.58 -2.97
C ARG A 133 10.45 30.10 -3.10
N ALA A 134 11.30 30.84 -2.38
CA ALA A 134 11.36 32.30 -2.50
C ALA A 134 11.82 32.76 -3.90
N GLY A 135 12.63 31.94 -4.59
CA GLY A 135 13.07 32.17 -5.96
C GLY A 135 12.10 31.65 -7.03
N ALA A 136 11.14 30.81 -6.66
CA ALA A 136 10.12 30.34 -7.58
C ALA A 136 9.09 31.46 -7.82
N PRO A 137 8.97 32.00 -9.05
CA PRO A 137 7.91 32.95 -9.35
C PRO A 137 6.57 32.23 -9.13
N LEU A 138 5.78 32.72 -8.19
CA LEU A 138 4.38 32.32 -8.04
C LEU A 138 3.68 32.75 -9.33
N GLU A 139 3.51 31.83 -10.28
CA GLU A 139 2.65 32.06 -11.43
C GLU A 139 1.23 32.22 -10.89
N SER A 140 0.79 33.47 -10.80
CA SER A 140 -0.61 33.79 -10.52
C SER A 140 -1.42 33.25 -11.68
N GLN A 141 -1.99 32.06 -11.54
CA GLN A 141 -2.83 31.44 -12.55
C GLN A 141 -4.17 32.18 -12.55
N PRO A 142 -4.38 33.17 -13.44
CA PRO A 142 -5.59 33.99 -13.42
C PRO A 142 -6.74 33.32 -14.19
N ASP A 143 -6.49 32.11 -14.72
CA ASP A 143 -7.37 31.38 -15.63
C ASP A 143 -8.06 30.17 -14.98
N LEU A 144 -8.07 30.11 -13.64
CA LEU A 144 -9.21 29.53 -12.95
C LEU A 144 -10.34 30.55 -13.16
N GLY A 145 -11.21 30.33 -14.15
CA GLY A 145 -12.34 31.19 -14.57
C GLY A 145 -13.40 31.52 -13.50
N LEU A 146 -12.99 31.61 -12.24
CA LEU A 146 -13.64 32.34 -11.17
C LEU A 146 -13.53 33.82 -11.51
N GLY A 147 -14.51 34.33 -12.27
CA GLY A 147 -14.64 35.76 -12.51
C GLY A 147 -14.53 36.55 -11.20
N GLU A 148 -13.99 37.76 -11.30
CA GLU A 148 -13.87 38.69 -10.18
C GLU A 148 -15.20 38.72 -9.43
N PRO A 149 -15.27 38.24 -8.17
CA PRO A 149 -16.55 38.14 -7.49
C PRO A 149 -17.09 39.55 -7.39
N GLU A 150 -18.29 39.79 -7.94
CA GLU A 150 -18.99 41.06 -7.77
C GLU A 150 -18.94 41.45 -6.29
N PRO A 151 -18.82 42.76 -5.97
CA PRO A 151 -18.68 43.23 -4.61
C PRO A 151 -19.96 42.92 -3.81
N ASP A 152 -20.06 41.68 -3.35
CA ASP A 152 -21.12 41.21 -2.51
C ASP A 152 -20.97 41.92 -1.16
N ARG A 153 -22.08 42.41 -0.61
CA ARG A 153 -22.11 43.05 0.71
C ARG A 153 -21.52 42.13 1.79
N GLY A 154 -21.50 40.81 1.54
CA GLY A 154 -20.80 39.82 2.32
C GLY A 154 -19.28 40.00 2.40
N ARG A 155 -18.61 40.49 1.34
CA ARG A 155 -17.16 40.71 1.33
C ARG A 155 -16.77 41.93 2.18
N GLN A 156 -17.50 43.04 2.03
CA GLN A 156 -17.31 44.22 2.87
C GLN A 156 -17.59 43.91 4.35
N ALA A 157 -18.65 43.15 4.65
CA ALA A 157 -18.92 42.73 6.03
C ALA A 157 -17.78 41.86 6.60
N ARG A 158 -17.15 41.01 5.78
CA ARG A 158 -16.00 40.18 6.18
C ARG A 158 -14.73 40.99 6.34
N GLU A 159 -14.48 41.99 5.49
CA GLU A 159 -13.35 42.91 5.63
C GLU A 159 -13.50 43.77 6.89
N ILE A 160 -14.68 44.35 7.13
CA ILE A 160 -14.96 45.11 8.36
C ILE A 160 -14.83 44.20 9.60
N ALA A 161 -15.26 42.94 9.51
CA ALA A 161 -15.07 41.95 10.59
C ALA A 161 -13.59 41.57 10.80
N ALA A 162 -12.80 41.50 9.73
CA ALA A 162 -11.37 41.23 9.81
C ALA A 162 -10.59 42.41 10.38
N GLU A 163 -10.90 43.64 9.94
CA GLU A 163 -10.31 44.88 10.45
C GLU A 163 -10.69 45.12 11.92
N SER A 164 -11.95 44.88 12.29
CA SER A 164 -12.36 44.99 13.71
C SER A 164 -11.68 43.94 14.60
N ARG A 165 -11.40 42.74 14.08
CA ARG A 165 -10.63 41.72 14.79
C ARG A 165 -9.15 42.13 14.95
N LEU A 166 -8.55 42.71 13.92
CA LEU A 166 -7.18 43.23 13.97
C LEU A 166 -7.06 44.46 14.88
N ALA A 167 -8.05 45.35 14.85
CA ALA A 167 -8.13 46.52 15.74
C ALA A 167 -8.27 46.08 17.21
N ARG A 168 -9.01 44.99 17.48
CA ARG A 168 -9.13 44.44 18.83
C ARG A 168 -7.84 43.78 19.31
N VAL A 169 -7.16 43.01 18.45
CA VAL A 169 -5.83 42.46 18.77
C VAL A 169 -4.81 43.58 19.00
N ARG A 170 -4.89 44.67 18.24
CA ARG A 170 -4.02 45.83 18.42
C ARG A 170 -4.34 46.60 19.70
N ALA A 171 -5.61 46.79 20.02
CA ALA A 171 -6.06 47.39 21.28
C ALA A 171 -5.66 46.52 22.49
N ASP A 172 -5.75 45.18 22.38
CA ASP A 172 -5.28 44.25 23.40
C ASP A 172 -3.74 44.30 23.53
N ALA A 173 -3.01 44.51 22.43
CA ALA A 173 -1.55 44.70 22.45
C ALA A 173 -1.12 46.07 23.02
N ASP A 174 -1.89 47.14 22.77
CA ASP A 174 -1.68 48.47 23.34
C ASP A 174 -2.05 48.50 24.84
N ALA A 175 -3.10 47.76 25.26
CA ALA A 175 -3.47 47.57 26.66
C ALA A 175 -2.43 46.73 27.43
N ALA A 176 -1.73 45.81 26.76
CA ALA A 176 -0.60 45.09 27.35
C ALA A 176 0.66 45.96 27.52
N GLN A 177 0.75 47.10 26.83
CA GLN A 177 1.91 48.01 26.87
C GLN A 177 1.74 49.19 27.85
N HIS A 178 0.52 49.50 28.30
CA HIS A 178 0.26 50.48 29.36
C HIS A 178 -0.49 49.82 30.52
N PRO A 179 0.16 49.45 31.64
CA PRO A 179 -0.53 48.93 32.80
C PRO A 179 -1.16 50.08 33.63
N PRO A 180 -2.50 50.13 33.83
CA PRO A 180 -3.06 50.82 34.97
C PRO A 180 -2.80 49.98 36.23
N GLN A 181 -2.39 50.66 37.30
CA GLN A 181 -2.06 50.08 38.59
C GLN A 181 -3.27 49.35 39.21
N GLU A 182 -3.03 48.14 39.73
CA GLU A 182 -3.99 47.32 40.48
C GLU A 182 -4.49 48.04 41.76
N PRO A 183 -5.70 47.69 42.26
CA PRO A 183 -5.73 46.63 43.27
C PRO A 183 -6.87 45.60 43.16
N GLU A 184 -6.45 44.35 43.42
CA GLU A 184 -7.06 43.24 44.17
C GLU A 184 -8.25 42.39 43.63
N PRO A 185 -8.28 41.09 43.99
CA PRO A 185 -8.83 40.03 43.15
C PRO A 185 -10.11 39.41 43.73
N GLN A 186 -11.20 39.41 42.97
CA GLN A 186 -12.39 38.61 43.28
C GLN A 186 -13.01 38.01 42.00
N GLU A 187 -13.02 36.68 41.94
CA GLU A 187 -14.05 35.85 41.30
C GLU A 187 -14.37 36.15 39.80
N ALA A 188 -13.45 35.87 38.89
CA ALA A 188 -13.70 35.91 37.43
C ALA A 188 -13.29 34.62 36.69
N GLY A 189 -13.40 33.48 37.37
CA GLY A 189 -13.08 32.15 36.84
C GLY A 189 -14.27 31.40 36.21
N GLU A 190 -15.50 31.74 36.58
CA GLU A 190 -16.67 30.93 36.22
C GLU A 190 -17.41 31.42 34.96
N SER A 191 -17.36 32.71 34.63
CA SER A 191 -18.13 33.25 33.49
C SER A 191 -17.49 33.03 32.11
N ARG A 192 -16.21 32.64 32.04
CA ARG A 192 -15.51 32.34 30.77
C ARG A 192 -15.69 30.90 30.29
N ARG A 193 -16.09 29.98 31.17
CA ARG A 193 -16.32 28.56 30.85
C ARG A 193 -17.72 28.28 30.27
N ASN A 194 -18.64 29.25 30.33
CA ASN A 194 -20.02 29.11 29.82
C ASN A 194 -20.26 29.75 28.44
N LEU A 195 -19.21 30.15 27.72
CA LEU A 195 -19.31 30.85 26.42
C LEU A 195 -18.81 30.03 25.22
N LEU A 196 -18.41 28.78 25.46
CA LEU A 196 -18.06 27.81 24.43
C LEU A 196 -18.92 26.56 24.66
N PRO A 197 -19.63 26.05 23.64
CA PRO A 197 -20.28 24.74 23.73
C PRO A 197 -19.29 23.68 24.22
N ASP A 198 -19.70 22.85 25.18
CA ASP A 198 -18.81 21.90 25.86
C ASP A 198 -18.20 20.89 24.87
N ILE A 199 -16.87 20.89 24.79
CA ILE A 199 -16.09 20.12 23.82
C ILE A 199 -16.18 18.62 24.13
N GLU A 200 -16.47 18.26 25.38
CA GLU A 200 -16.74 16.90 25.84
C GLU A 200 -18.13 16.38 25.43
N GLU A 201 -19.13 17.24 25.27
CA GLU A 201 -20.44 16.88 24.71
C GLU A 201 -20.33 16.65 23.19
N ILE A 202 -19.56 17.48 22.49
CA ILE A 202 -19.31 17.34 21.05
C ILE A 202 -18.49 16.06 20.75
N ASN A 203 -17.45 15.76 21.53
CA ASN A 203 -16.67 14.52 21.32
C ASN A 203 -17.43 13.25 21.73
N SER A 204 -18.26 13.31 22.78
CA SER A 204 -19.04 12.16 23.21
C SER A 204 -20.19 11.82 22.25
N THR A 205 -20.84 12.83 21.65
CA THR A 205 -21.86 12.62 20.61
C THR A 205 -21.27 12.15 19.27
N LEU A 206 -20.05 12.57 18.92
CA LEU A 206 -19.33 12.08 17.74
C LEU A 206 -18.77 10.67 17.92
N ARG A 207 -18.28 10.31 19.11
CA ARG A 207 -17.69 9.00 19.36
C ARG A 207 -18.75 7.91 19.60
N ARG A 208 -19.94 8.26 20.11
CA ARG A 208 -21.08 7.33 20.22
C ARG A 208 -21.77 7.04 18.88
N LYS A 209 -21.54 7.85 17.84
CA LYS A 209 -21.96 7.58 16.44
C LYS A 209 -20.90 6.82 15.62
N GLY A 210 -19.76 6.47 16.22
CA GLY A 210 -18.79 5.55 15.66
C GLY A 210 -18.95 4.19 16.31
N ASP A 211 -19.94 3.42 15.83
CA ASP A 211 -20.26 2.09 16.33
C ASP A 211 -18.99 1.21 16.39
N PRO A 212 -18.55 0.73 17.58
CA PRO A 212 -17.42 -0.18 17.69
C PRO A 212 -17.70 -1.50 16.95
N ALA A 213 -18.97 -1.87 16.72
CA ALA A 213 -19.33 -2.98 15.85
C ALA A 213 -18.89 -2.68 14.40
N ARG A 214 -19.20 -1.50 13.84
CA ARG A 214 -18.75 -1.12 12.49
C ARG A 214 -17.24 -1.03 12.32
N ARG A 215 -16.50 -0.56 13.33
CA ARG A 215 -15.02 -0.48 13.27
C ARG A 215 -14.34 -1.84 13.51
N ALA A 216 -15.04 -2.80 14.12
CA ALA A 216 -14.64 -4.20 14.20
C ALA A 216 -15.00 -4.94 12.90
N GLU A 217 -16.17 -4.68 12.31
CA GLU A 217 -16.63 -5.15 10.99
C GLU A 217 -15.74 -4.64 9.85
N ASP A 218 -15.28 -3.38 9.91
CA ASP A 218 -14.35 -2.79 8.95
C ASP A 218 -12.93 -3.38 9.05
N ARG A 219 -12.54 -3.87 10.24
CA ARG A 219 -11.26 -4.55 10.46
C ARG A 219 -11.33 -6.04 10.12
N SER A 220 -12.44 -6.71 10.45
CA SER A 220 -12.70 -8.09 10.06
C SER A 220 -12.95 -8.20 8.55
N GLY A 221 -13.59 -7.22 7.92
CA GLY A 221 -13.74 -7.13 6.47
C GLY A 221 -12.42 -6.92 5.74
N ARG A 222 -11.49 -6.13 6.30
CA ARG A 222 -10.13 -5.98 5.77
C ARG A 222 -9.27 -7.24 5.95
N ALA A 223 -9.39 -7.93 7.08
CA ALA A 223 -8.72 -9.21 7.32
C ALA A 223 -9.26 -10.32 6.40
N ALA A 224 -10.59 -10.41 6.24
CA ALA A 224 -11.24 -11.33 5.30
C ALA A 224 -10.88 -11.01 3.84
N ALA A 225 -10.76 -9.74 3.46
CA ALA A 225 -10.27 -9.33 2.15
C ALA A 225 -8.79 -9.67 1.93
N GLN A 226 -7.93 -9.60 2.96
CA GLN A 226 -6.55 -10.07 2.89
C GLN A 226 -6.44 -11.60 2.79
N GLU A 227 -7.28 -12.35 3.52
CA GLU A 227 -7.35 -13.81 3.39
C GLU A 227 -7.84 -14.25 2.01
N GLN A 228 -8.77 -13.51 1.38
CA GLN A 228 -9.19 -13.76 0.01
C GLN A 228 -8.04 -13.56 -1.00
N ARG A 229 -7.17 -12.56 -0.80
CA ARG A 229 -5.98 -12.33 -1.65
C ARG A 229 -4.94 -13.45 -1.54
N LEU A 230 -4.84 -14.10 -0.37
CA LEU A 230 -4.01 -15.30 -0.17
C LEU A 230 -4.67 -16.56 -0.78
N GLY A 231 -6.00 -16.62 -0.82
CA GLY A 231 -6.77 -17.67 -1.48
C GLY A 231 -6.57 -17.70 -3.00
N PHE A 232 -6.58 -16.54 -3.65
CA PHE A 232 -6.37 -16.44 -5.11
C PHE A 232 -4.98 -16.92 -5.52
N ARG A 233 -3.92 -16.46 -4.84
CA ARG A 233 -2.54 -16.89 -5.14
C ARG A 233 -2.35 -18.39 -4.91
N ARG A 234 -2.95 -18.95 -3.85
CA ARG A 234 -2.92 -20.42 -3.62
C ARG A 234 -3.65 -21.19 -4.72
N GLY A 235 -4.79 -20.70 -5.20
CA GLY A 235 -5.51 -21.29 -6.33
C GLY A 235 -4.70 -21.23 -7.62
N PHE A 236 -4.11 -20.08 -7.93
CA PHE A 236 -3.25 -19.90 -9.10
C PHE A 236 -2.01 -20.79 -9.05
N VAL A 237 -1.32 -20.85 -7.91
CA VAL A 237 -0.18 -21.76 -7.71
C VAL A 237 -0.62 -23.22 -7.85
N ALA A 238 -1.78 -23.61 -7.32
CA ALA A 238 -2.30 -24.96 -7.50
C ALA A 238 -2.56 -25.29 -8.99
N VAL A 239 -3.07 -24.35 -9.78
CA VAL A 239 -3.23 -24.51 -11.23
C VAL A 239 -1.89 -24.63 -11.94
N ILE A 240 -0.89 -23.82 -11.58
CA ILE A 240 0.47 -23.93 -12.13
C ILE A 240 1.06 -25.30 -11.80
N VAL A 241 0.97 -25.74 -10.54
CA VAL A 241 1.47 -27.06 -10.12
C VAL A 241 0.76 -28.18 -10.88
N LEU A 242 -0.56 -28.08 -11.06
CA LEU A 242 -1.33 -29.03 -11.88
C LEU A 242 -0.85 -29.03 -13.34
N ALA A 243 -0.62 -27.86 -13.94
CA ALA A 243 -0.14 -27.73 -15.31
C ALA A 243 1.25 -28.36 -15.46
N VAL A 244 2.17 -28.08 -14.54
CA VAL A 244 3.51 -28.69 -14.51
C VAL A 244 3.41 -30.21 -14.36
N LEU A 245 2.52 -30.72 -13.51
CA LEU A 245 2.30 -32.15 -13.34
C LEU A 245 1.79 -32.80 -14.62
N MET A 246 0.83 -32.17 -15.30
CA MET A 246 0.33 -32.63 -16.61
C MET A 246 1.45 -32.61 -17.67
N THR A 247 2.29 -31.59 -17.69
CA THR A 247 3.47 -31.55 -18.57
C THR A 247 4.45 -32.68 -18.25
N ILE A 248 4.70 -32.98 -16.97
CA ILE A 248 5.53 -34.12 -16.57
C ILE A 248 4.92 -35.43 -17.07
N ILE A 249 3.60 -35.63 -16.92
CA ILE A 249 2.89 -36.81 -17.47
C ILE A 249 3.06 -36.90 -18.98
N TYR A 250 2.93 -35.80 -19.72
CA TYR A 250 3.15 -35.77 -21.18
C TYR A 250 4.58 -36.18 -21.55
N LEU A 251 5.60 -35.63 -20.87
CA LEU A 251 7.00 -35.95 -21.12
C LEU A 251 7.35 -37.41 -20.73
N GLN A 252 6.69 -37.95 -19.71
CA GLN A 252 6.90 -39.31 -19.21
C GLN A 252 5.90 -40.32 -19.76
N ALA A 253 5.02 -39.93 -20.68
CA ALA A 253 4.01 -40.79 -21.27
C ALA A 253 4.54 -42.14 -21.78
N PRO A 254 5.67 -42.24 -22.51
CA PRO A 254 6.20 -43.54 -22.95
C PRO A 254 6.67 -44.41 -21.77
N GLN A 255 7.33 -43.82 -20.77
CA GLN A 255 7.80 -44.56 -19.59
C GLN A 255 6.63 -45.04 -18.72
N LEU A 256 5.58 -44.25 -18.60
CA LEU A 256 4.35 -44.59 -17.89
C LEU A 256 3.58 -45.71 -18.59
N ALA A 257 3.56 -45.71 -19.93
CA ALA A 257 2.93 -46.76 -20.73
C ALA A 257 3.66 -48.11 -20.59
N ASP A 258 5.00 -48.09 -20.52
CA ASP A 258 5.81 -49.30 -20.31
C ASP A 258 5.65 -49.86 -18.89
N ALA A 259 5.61 -48.98 -17.88
CA ALA A 259 5.46 -49.38 -16.47
C ALA A 259 4.05 -49.88 -16.15
N VAL A 260 3.02 -49.26 -16.74
CA VAL A 260 1.61 -49.60 -16.51
C VAL A 260 0.89 -49.71 -17.86
N PRO A 261 0.89 -50.91 -18.48
CA PRO A 261 0.28 -51.13 -19.80
C PRO A 261 -1.22 -50.80 -19.87
N ALA A 262 -1.93 -50.84 -18.72
CA ALA A 262 -3.34 -50.46 -18.65
C ALA A 262 -3.59 -48.97 -18.94
N LEU A 263 -2.60 -48.10 -18.72
CA LEU A 263 -2.70 -46.66 -18.97
C LEU A 263 -2.28 -46.25 -20.39
N ALA A 264 -1.80 -47.19 -21.22
CA ALA A 264 -1.26 -46.88 -22.55
C ALA A 264 -2.30 -46.17 -23.45
N GLY A 265 -3.52 -46.70 -23.55
CA GLY A 265 -4.57 -46.09 -24.38
C GLY A 265 -4.97 -44.67 -23.94
N PRO A 266 -5.29 -44.43 -22.66
CA PRO A 266 -5.57 -43.07 -22.16
C PRO A 266 -4.40 -42.09 -22.32
N LEU A 267 -3.17 -42.55 -22.10
CA LEU A 267 -1.97 -41.72 -22.28
C LEU A 267 -1.75 -41.35 -23.75
N GLU A 268 -1.95 -42.29 -24.67
CA GLU A 268 -1.86 -42.05 -26.12
C GLU A 268 -2.90 -41.03 -26.58
N ALA A 269 -4.16 -41.16 -26.12
CA ALA A 269 -5.21 -40.19 -26.42
C ALA A 269 -4.90 -38.80 -25.86
N TYR A 270 -4.33 -38.72 -24.66
CA TYR A 270 -3.89 -37.46 -24.06
C TYR A 270 -2.77 -36.80 -24.86
N VAL A 271 -1.70 -37.55 -25.19
CA VAL A 271 -0.56 -37.05 -25.98
C VAL A 271 -1.02 -36.58 -27.36
N ALA A 272 -1.85 -37.36 -28.05
CA ALA A 272 -2.40 -36.99 -29.35
C ALA A 272 -3.19 -35.67 -29.28
N GLY A 273 -4.04 -35.48 -28.27
CA GLY A 273 -4.77 -34.23 -28.10
C GLY A 273 -3.88 -33.02 -27.81
N VAL A 274 -2.79 -33.20 -27.06
CA VAL A 274 -1.79 -32.15 -26.82
C VAL A 274 -1.05 -31.83 -28.12
N ASP A 275 -0.63 -32.83 -28.89
CA ASP A 275 0.09 -32.65 -30.16
C ASP A 275 -0.78 -31.96 -31.20
N ASP A 276 -2.05 -32.33 -31.34
CA ASP A 276 -3.01 -31.67 -32.21
C ASP A 276 -3.17 -30.18 -31.83
N GLY A 277 -3.26 -29.88 -30.53
CA GLY A 277 -3.31 -28.51 -30.03
C GLY A 277 -2.04 -27.72 -30.33
N ARG A 278 -0.86 -28.35 -30.22
CA ARG A 278 0.43 -27.73 -30.54
C ARG A 278 0.54 -27.42 -32.03
N MET A 279 0.20 -28.37 -32.89
CA MET A 279 0.20 -28.18 -34.35
C MET A 279 -0.80 -27.10 -34.77
N TRP A 280 -1.97 -27.05 -34.14
CA TRP A 280 -2.96 -25.99 -34.40
C TRP A 280 -2.44 -24.60 -34.00
N LEU A 281 -1.77 -24.48 -32.85
CA LEU A 281 -1.16 -23.22 -32.43
C LEU A 281 -0.04 -22.77 -33.39
N ASP A 282 0.76 -23.72 -33.88
CA ASP A 282 1.84 -23.46 -34.83
C ASP A 282 1.30 -22.92 -36.16
N GLU A 283 0.24 -23.54 -36.70
CA GLU A 283 -0.45 -23.07 -37.90
C GLU A 283 -0.98 -21.63 -37.74
N LYS A 284 -1.53 -21.31 -36.55
CA LYS A 284 -2.00 -19.94 -36.26
C LYS A 284 -0.87 -18.94 -36.11
N ALA A 285 0.25 -19.34 -35.52
CA ALA A 285 1.43 -18.51 -35.41
C ALA A 285 2.03 -18.21 -36.79
N GLU A 286 2.13 -19.19 -37.67
CA GLU A 286 2.59 -19.04 -39.06
C GLU A 286 1.66 -18.09 -39.84
N THR A 287 0.35 -18.31 -39.78
CA THR A 287 -0.64 -17.43 -40.44
C THR A 287 -0.54 -15.97 -39.93
N LEU A 288 -0.28 -15.78 -38.64
CA LEU A 288 -0.12 -14.46 -38.06
C LEU A 288 1.20 -13.81 -38.53
N ALA A 289 2.28 -14.58 -38.57
CA ALA A 289 3.58 -14.13 -39.05
C ALA A 289 3.51 -13.70 -40.52
N GLU A 290 2.89 -14.49 -41.39
CA GLU A 290 2.67 -14.13 -42.80
C GLU A 290 1.88 -12.82 -42.98
N ARG A 291 0.86 -12.60 -42.13
CA ARG A 291 0.09 -11.34 -42.17
C ARG A 291 0.90 -10.15 -41.72
N LEU A 292 1.73 -10.31 -40.69
CA LEU A 292 2.61 -9.24 -40.21
C LEU A 292 3.67 -8.90 -41.25
N ASP A 293 4.22 -9.89 -41.95
CA ASP A 293 5.19 -9.70 -43.04
C ASP A 293 4.54 -8.99 -44.24
N ALA A 294 3.35 -9.43 -44.65
CA ALA A 294 2.59 -8.78 -45.73
C ALA A 294 2.24 -7.32 -45.40
N MET A 295 1.87 -7.00 -44.16
CA MET A 295 1.64 -5.60 -43.74
C MET A 295 2.94 -4.79 -43.71
N SER A 296 4.06 -5.41 -43.36
CA SER A 296 5.37 -4.74 -43.34
C SER A 296 5.85 -4.39 -44.74
N ASP A 297 5.71 -5.32 -45.70
CA ASP A 297 6.08 -5.12 -47.10
C ASP A 297 5.23 -4.06 -47.81
N GLU A 298 3.93 -3.96 -47.49
CA GLU A 298 3.05 -2.92 -48.07
C GLU A 298 3.44 -1.49 -47.59
N THR A 299 4.23 -1.38 -46.53
CA THR A 299 4.70 -0.10 -45.97
C THR A 299 6.04 0.36 -46.56
N ALA A 300 6.67 -0.41 -47.43
CA ALA A 300 7.91 -0.04 -48.13
C ALA A 300 7.61 0.54 -49.53
N PRO A 301 7.45 1.87 -49.68
CA PRO A 301 7.31 2.47 -51.00
C PRO A 301 8.63 2.31 -51.77
N ASP A 302 8.52 1.81 -53.01
CA ASP A 302 9.54 1.83 -54.05
C ASP A 302 10.24 3.21 -54.08
N GLN A 303 11.56 3.20 -53.86
CA GLN A 303 12.44 4.36 -54.05
C GLN A 303 13.18 4.26 -55.37
#